data_AF-A0A6V8CNL9-F1
#
_entry.id   AF-A0A6V8CNL9-F1
#
_cell.length_a   1.000
_cell.length_b   1.000
_cell.length_c   1.000
_cell.angle_alpha   90.00
_cell.angle_beta   90.00
_cell.angle_gamma   90.00
#
_symmetry.space_group_name_H-M   'P 1'
#
loop_
_entity.id
_entity.type
_entity.pdbx_description
1 polymer ?
#
loop_
_entity_poly.entity_id
_entity_poly.type
_entity_poly.pdbx_seq_one_letter_code
_entity_poly.pdbx_strand_id
1 'polypeptide(L)' 'DIWAQKAIEMGFSGVASGPLVRSSYKAGLLTRKTLDESNTEEMPGAYVLVQPKPMNQHALMPSHGEVEQ' A
#
# COMPACT_ATOMS: atom_id res chain seq x y z
N ASP A 1 -15.16 -0.67 0.55
CA ASP A 1 -14.82 0.32 1.60
C ASP A 1 -14.56 1.67 0.91
N ILE A 2 -15.34 2.70 1.26
CA ILE A 2 -15.24 4.04 0.62
C ILE A 2 -13.91 4.73 0.92
N TRP A 3 -13.34 4.49 2.10
CA TRP A 3 -12.09 5.10 2.52
C TRP A 3 -10.92 4.44 1.83
N ALA A 4 -10.98 3.13 1.62
CA ALA A 4 -9.98 2.43 0.83
C ALA A 4 -9.95 2.92 -0.63
N GLN A 5 -11.12 3.11 -1.24
CA GLN A 5 -11.19 3.70 -2.60
C GLN A 5 -10.59 5.10 -2.60
N LYS A 6 -10.96 5.94 -1.62
CA LYS A 6 -10.43 7.30 -1.53
C LYS A 6 -8.91 7.34 -1.33
N ALA A 7 -8.36 6.42 -0.55
CA ALA A 7 -6.92 6.29 -0.35
C ALA A 7 -6.20 5.90 -1.65
N ILE A 8 -6.74 4.98 -2.43
CA ILE A 8 -6.20 4.66 -3.76
C ILE A 8 -6.25 5.89 -4.69
N GLU A 9 -7.36 6.63 -4.71
CA GLU A 9 -7.47 7.89 -5.48
C GLU A 9 -6.43 8.94 -5.07
N MET A 10 -6.01 8.95 -3.80
CA MET A 10 -4.96 9.84 -3.30
C MET A 10 -3.54 9.40 -3.68
N GLY A 11 -3.37 8.23 -4.30
CA GLY A 11 -2.08 7.72 -4.76
C GLY A 11 -1.40 6.72 -3.82
N PHE A 12 -2.12 6.13 -2.86
CA PHE A 12 -1.58 4.98 -2.12
C PHE A 12 -1.46 3.76 -3.05
N SER A 13 -0.31 3.11 -3.06
CA SER A 13 -0.07 1.93 -3.91
C SER A 13 -0.88 0.70 -3.49
N GLY A 14 -1.21 0.57 -2.21
CA GLY A 14 -2.00 -0.52 -1.67
C GLY A 14 -2.62 -0.16 -0.33
N VAL A 15 -3.87 -0.58 -0.11
CA VAL A 15 -4.67 -0.23 1.06
C VAL A 15 -5.37 -1.47 1.59
N ALA A 16 -5.21 -1.75 2.88
CA ALA A 16 -6.01 -2.72 3.62
C ALA A 16 -6.90 -1.98 4.63
N SER A 17 -8.17 -2.34 4.68
CA SER A 17 -9.20 -1.68 5.50
C SER A 17 -10.17 -2.69 6.10
N GLY A 18 -10.69 -2.44 7.30
CA GLY A 18 -11.68 -3.29 7.96
C GLY A 18 -11.55 -3.30 9.49
N PRO A 19 -12.54 -3.89 10.20
CA PRO A 19 -12.63 -3.80 11.67
C PRO A 19 -11.40 -4.35 12.42
N LEU A 20 -10.78 -5.38 11.87
CA LEU A 20 -9.63 -6.07 12.47
C LEU A 20 -8.28 -5.55 11.98
N VAL A 21 -8.27 -4.64 11.00
CA VAL A 21 -7.03 -4.12 10.42
C VAL A 21 -6.34 -3.22 11.44
N ARG A 22 -5.04 -3.45 11.63
CA ARG A 22 -4.12 -2.66 12.45
C ARG A 22 -2.87 -2.39 11.62
N SER A 23 -2.01 -1.48 12.07
CA SER A 23 -0.83 -1.04 11.32
C SER A 23 0.04 -2.17 10.77
N SER A 24 0.23 -3.26 11.53
CA SER A 24 1.02 -4.42 11.12
C SER A 24 0.21 -5.58 10.55
N TYR A 25 -1.11 -5.47 10.51
CA TYR A 25 -2.00 -6.57 10.11
C TYR A 25 -1.69 -7.02 8.67
N LYS A 26 -1.09 -8.21 8.54
CA LYS A 26 -0.73 -8.81 7.25
C LYS A 26 0.06 -7.86 6.34
N ALA A 27 0.88 -6.97 6.90
CA ALA A 27 1.63 -5.97 6.15
C ALA A 27 2.48 -6.60 5.04
N GLY A 28 3.17 -7.72 5.32
CA GLY A 28 3.96 -8.42 4.31
C GLY A 28 3.14 -8.95 3.12
N LEU A 29 1.89 -9.37 3.36
CA LEU A 29 0.98 -9.80 2.30
C LEU A 29 0.49 -8.60 1.47
N LEU A 30 0.16 -7.48 2.12
CA LEU A 30 -0.20 -6.24 1.42
C LEU A 30 0.95 -5.76 0.52
N THR A 31 2.18 -5.82 1.03
CA THR A 31 3.39 -5.49 0.26
C THR A 31 3.52 -6.39 -0.97
N ARG A 32 3.41 -7.71 -0.83
CA ARG A 32 3.50 -8.63 -1.97
C ARG A 32 2.45 -8.33 -3.03
N LYS A 33 1.20 -8.13 -2.62
CA LYS A 33 0.12 -7.73 -3.54
C LYS A 33 0.39 -6.42 -4.28
N THR A 34 1.05 -5.48 -3.62
CA THR A 34 1.39 -4.18 -4.20
C THR A 34 2.56 -4.26 -5.20
N LEU A 35 3.46 -5.23 -5.02
CA LEU A 35 4.65 -5.39 -5.86
C LEU A 35 4.44 -6.36 -7.03
N ASP A 36 3.55 -7.34 -6.86
CA ASP A 36 3.25 -8.42 -7.78
C ASP A 36 1.76 -8.44 -8.13
N GLU A 37 1.44 -7.98 -9.35
CA GLU A 37 0.08 -7.95 -9.88
C GLU A 37 -0.51 -9.34 -10.12
N SER A 38 0.33 -10.37 -10.24
CA SER A 38 -0.09 -11.77 -10.38
C SER A 38 -0.39 -12.45 -9.04
N ASN A 39 -0.19 -11.75 -7.91
CA ASN A 39 -0.38 -12.31 -6.59
C ASN A 39 -1.86 -12.57 -6.27
N THR A 40 -2.22 -13.85 -6.23
CA THR A 40 -3.58 -14.32 -5.92
C THR A 40 -3.79 -14.69 -4.45
N GLU A 41 -2.82 -14.45 -3.55
CA GLU A 41 -2.98 -14.78 -2.13
C GLU A 41 -4.20 -14.05 -1.55
N GLU A 42 -5.03 -14.71 -0.73
CA GLU A 42 -6.17 -14.03 -0.12
C GLU A 42 -5.78 -13.30 1.17
N MET A 43 -6.40 -12.14 1.41
CA MET A 43 -6.26 -11.41 2.68
C MET A 43 -7.59 -11.44 3.45
N PRO A 44 -7.94 -12.56 4.10
CA PRO A 44 -9.23 -12.67 4.77
C PRO A 44 -9.35 -11.67 5.92
N GLY A 45 -10.54 -11.11 6.12
CA GLY A 45 -10.83 -10.14 7.18
C GLY A 45 -10.44 -8.70 6.86
N ALA A 46 -9.94 -8.42 5.65
CA ALA A 46 -9.66 -7.07 5.19
C ALA A 46 -10.24 -6.87 3.78
N TYR A 47 -10.78 -5.68 3.52
CA TYR A 47 -11.00 -5.18 2.18
C TYR A 47 -9.67 -4.61 1.68
N VAL A 48 -9.18 -5.17 0.58
CA VAL A 48 -7.88 -4.82 -0.01
C VAL A 48 -8.09 -4.21 -1.38
N LEU A 49 -7.45 -3.07 -1.61
CA LEU A 49 -7.29 -2.48 -2.93
C LEU A 49 -5.80 -2.26 -3.20
N VAL A 50 -5.41 -2.48 -4.43
CA VAL A 50 -4.04 -2.23 -4.91
C VAL A 50 -4.15 -1.42 -6.18
N GLN A 51 -3.31 -0.40 -6.29
CA GLN A 51 -3.21 0.36 -7.52
C GLN A 51 -2.41 -0.45 -8.54
N PRO A 52 -2.89 -0.59 -9.79
CA PRO A 52 -2.06 -1.16 -10.86
C PRO A 52 -0.80 -0.30 -11.01
N LYS A 53 0.34 -0.94 -11.25
CA LYS A 53 1.66 -0.29 -11.11
C LYS A 53 1.74 0.92 -12.05
N PRO A 54 1.82 2.16 -11.52
CA PRO A 54 2.04 3.31 -12.38
C PRO A 54 3.48 3.27 -12.90
N MET A 55 3.65 3.46 -14.22
CA MET A 55 4.95 3.42 -14.91
C MET A 55 5.95 4.47 -14.40
N ASN A 56 5.51 5.43 -13.58
CA ASN A 56 6.34 6.45 -12.95
C ASN A 56 6.11 6.50 -11.45
N GLN A 57 6.77 5.61 -10.72
CA GLN A 57 7.03 5.85 -9.30
C GLN A 57 8.14 6.91 -9.23
N HIS A 58 7.79 8.15 -8.88
CA HIS A 58 8.81 9.10 -8.48
C HIS A 58 9.48 8.52 -7.23
N ALA A 59 10.70 8.01 -7.40
CA ALA A 59 11.55 7.66 -6.27
C ALA A 59 11.51 8.85 -5.31
N LEU A 60 11.22 8.58 -4.04
CA LEU A 60 11.39 9.57 -2.98
C LEU A 60 12.85 10.03 -3.06
N MET A 61 13.07 11.16 -3.73
CA MET A 61 14.39 11.79 -3.76
C MET A 61 14.70 12.08 -2.30
N PRO A 62 15.81 11.57 -1.74
CA PRO A 62 16.19 11.93 -0.38
C PRO A 62 16.43 13.43 -0.37
N SER A 63 15.47 14.19 0.15
CA SER A 63 15.62 15.63 0.36
C SER A 63 16.80 15.79 1.29
N HIS A 64 17.88 16.37 0.75
CA HIS A 64 19.14 16.59 1.45
C HIS A 64 18.89 17.25 2.80
N GLY A 65 19.26 16.53 3.85
CA GLY A 65 19.10 16.93 5.24
C GLY A 65 19.84 15.95 6.12
N GLU A 66 21.07 15.59 5.75
CA GLU A 66 22.01 15.04 6.71
C GLU A 66 22.23 16.13 7.77
N VAL A 67 21.75 15.87 8.98
CA VAL A 67 22.13 16.64 10.16
C VAL A 67 23.50 16.13 10.58
N GLU A 68 24.53 16.94 10.39
CA GLU A 68 25.83 16.65 11.01
C GLU A 68 25.68 16.76 12.54
N GLN A 69 26.25 15.77 13.24
CA GLN A 69 26.27 15.68 14.70
C GLN A 69 27.39 16.53 15.31
#